data_AF-A0A5D2PTS7-F1
#
_entry.id   AF-A0A5D2PTS7-F1
#
_cell.length_a   1.000
_cell.length_b   1.000
_cell.length_c   1.000
_cell.angle_alpha   90.00
_cell.angle_beta   90.00
_cell.angle_gamma   90.00
#
_symmetry.space_group_name_H-M   'P 1'
#
loop_
_entity.id
_entity.type
_entity.pdbx_description
1 polymer ?
#
loop_
_entity_poly.entity_id
_entity_poly.type
_entity_poly.pdbx_seq_one_letter_code
_entity_poly.pdbx_strand_id
1 'polypeptide(L)' 'MASLTLKCYFLGLLCLVFFINIEKGSAGGKVWEAVMGTCSQFKDCNKYCITNGFPLSGFCKTLNPTAPPFCLCKYT' A
#
# COMPACT_ATOMS: atom_id res chain seq x y z
N MET A 1 -12.79 -25.91 42.90
CA MET A 1 -12.48 -26.15 41.47
C MET A 1 -13.03 -25.07 40.52
N ALA A 2 -13.41 -23.86 41.00
CA ALA A 2 -13.89 -22.78 40.12
C ALA A 2 -12.80 -21.75 39.74
N SER A 3 -11.75 -21.63 40.54
CA SER A 3 -10.69 -20.62 40.35
C SER A 3 -9.75 -20.92 39.16
N LEU A 4 -9.54 -22.20 38.84
CA LEU A 4 -8.66 -22.61 37.75
C LEU A 4 -9.30 -22.36 36.37
N THR A 5 -10.58 -22.72 36.23
CA THR A 5 -11.37 -22.52 35.00
C THR A 5 -11.54 -21.04 34.66
N LEU A 6 -11.73 -20.21 35.68
CA LEU A 6 -11.86 -18.76 35.52
C LEU A 6 -10.53 -18.13 35.05
N LYS A 7 -9.40 -18.54 35.63
CA LYS A 7 -8.06 -18.08 35.20
C LYS A 7 -7.75 -18.49 33.75
N CYS A 8 -8.10 -19.71 33.34
CA CYS A 8 -7.92 -20.16 31.96
C CYS A 8 -8.81 -19.37 30.98
N TYR A 9 -10.05 -19.06 31.38
CA TYR A 9 -10.94 -18.23 30.59
C TYR A 9 -10.39 -16.81 30.40
N PHE A 10 -9.92 -16.18 31.48
CA PHE A 10 -9.29 -14.85 31.39
C PHE A 10 -8.00 -14.87 30.55
N LEU A 11 -7.17 -15.90 30.66
CA LEU A 11 -5.94 -16.02 29.88
C LEU A 11 -6.22 -16.25 28.39
N GLY A 12 -7.23 -17.06 28.07
CA GLY A 12 -7.68 -17.29 26.70
C GLY A 12 -8.31 -16.04 26.09
N LEU A 13 -9.13 -15.32 26.87
CA LEU A 13 -9.77 -14.07 26.45
C LEU A 13 -8.74 -12.95 26.24
N LEU A 14 -7.72 -12.86 27.10
CA LEU A 14 -6.58 -11.94 26.90
C LEU A 14 -5.81 -12.29 25.63
N CYS A 15 -5.49 -13.57 25.38
CA CYS A 15 -4.82 -13.98 24.15
C CYS A 15 -5.62 -13.58 22.90
N LEU A 16 -6.93 -13.86 22.87
CA LEU A 16 -7.80 -13.46 21.77
C LEU A 16 -7.78 -11.95 21.53
N VAL A 17 -7.88 -11.14 22.60
CA VAL A 17 -7.80 -9.67 22.48
C VAL A 17 -6.43 -9.23 21.94
N PHE A 18 -5.32 -9.81 22.41
CA PHE A 18 -3.99 -9.49 21.88
C PHE A 18 -3.85 -9.86 20.39
N PHE A 19 -4.34 -11.03 19.96
CA PHE A 19 -4.30 -11.43 18.55
C PHE A 19 -5.16 -10.51 17.65
N ILE A 20 -6.35 -10.10 18.10
CA ILE A 20 -7.23 -9.18 17.34
C ILE A 20 -6.58 -7.80 17.15
N ASN A 21 -5.73 -7.35 18.08
CA ASN A 21 -5.04 -6.06 17.97
C ASN A 21 -3.78 -6.11 17.08
N ILE A 22 -3.28 -7.30 16.70
CA ILE A 22 -2.09 -7.44 15.84
C ILE A 22 -2.42 -7.23 14.35
N GLU A 23 -3.68 -7.42 13.92
CA GLU A 23 -4.06 -7.25 12.50
C GLU A 23 -4.24 -5.78 12.07
N LYS A 24 -4.08 -4.82 12.97
CA LYS A 24 -4.08 -3.39 12.62
C LYS A 24 -2.68 -2.83 12.34
N GLY A 25 -1.75 -3.69 11.97
CA GLY A 25 -0.59 -3.29 11.20
C GLY A 25 -1.05 -2.97 9.78
N SER A 26 -1.48 -1.73 9.53
CA SER A 26 -1.66 -1.22 8.18
C SER A 26 -0.36 -1.54 7.42
N ALA A 27 -0.43 -2.47 6.46
CA ALA A 27 0.64 -2.74 5.50
C ALA A 27 0.76 -1.54 4.54
N GLY A 28 0.89 -0.34 5.10
CA GLY A 28 1.17 0.90 4.41
C GLY A 28 2.66 0.94 4.12
N GLY A 29 3.12 0.08 3.20
CA GLY A 29 4.39 0.31 2.53
C GLY A 29 4.35 1.71 1.92
N LYS A 30 5.43 2.48 2.09
CA LYS A 30 5.52 3.80 1.47
C LYS A 30 5.51 3.60 -0.04
N VAL A 31 4.44 4.04 -0.69
CA VAL A 31 4.36 4.03 -2.16
C VAL A 31 5.08 5.26 -2.68
N TRP A 32 6.15 5.04 -3.44
CA TRP A 32 6.91 6.05 -4.13
C TRP A 32 6.41 6.25 -5.56
N GLU A 33 6.57 7.47 -6.09
CA GLU A 33 6.18 7.84 -7.45
C GLU A 33 7.41 8.38 -8.19
N ALA A 34 7.82 7.72 -9.29
CA ALA A 34 8.88 8.18 -10.17
C ALA A 34 8.31 8.90 -11.38
N VAL A 35 8.84 10.08 -11.72
CA VAL A 35 8.44 10.85 -12.91
C VAL A 35 9.26 10.37 -14.11
N MET A 36 8.60 9.86 -15.15
CA MET A 36 9.29 9.34 -16.34
C MET A 36 9.37 10.35 -17.49
N GLY A 37 8.35 11.19 -17.66
CA GLY A 37 8.26 12.16 -18.75
C GLY A 37 6.82 12.61 -19.01
N THR A 38 6.57 13.31 -20.11
CA THR A 38 5.21 13.77 -20.41
C THR A 38 4.34 12.60 -20.86
N CYS A 39 3.08 12.60 -20.47
CA CYS A 39 2.13 11.53 -20.83
C CYS A 39 1.97 11.38 -22.35
N SER A 40 2.16 12.47 -23.12
CA SER A 40 2.17 12.44 -24.58
C SER A 40 3.24 11.53 -25.20
N GLN A 41 4.36 11.30 -24.50
CA GLN A 41 5.43 10.39 -24.94
C GLN A 41 5.06 8.92 -24.69
N PHE A 42 4.12 8.66 -23.77
CA PHE A 42 3.76 7.32 -23.33
C PHE A 42 2.28 7.04 -23.63
N LYS A 43 2.00 6.47 -24.82
CA LYS A 43 0.64 6.08 -25.24
C LYS A 43 -0.07 5.20 -24.21
N ASP A 44 0.70 4.37 -23.49
CA ASP A 44 0.24 3.59 -22.35
C ASP A 44 1.27 3.66 -21.21
N CYS A 45 1.12 4.67 -20.36
CA CYS A 45 1.99 4.90 -19.20
C CYS A 45 1.99 3.70 -18.25
N ASN A 46 0.86 3.04 -18.03
CA ASN A 46 0.78 1.89 -17.14
C ASN A 46 1.61 0.71 -17.67
N LYS A 47 1.41 0.35 -18.94
CA LYS A 47 2.19 -0.71 -19.58
C LYS A 47 3.68 -0.41 -19.59
N TYR A 48 4.06 0.84 -19.85
CA TYR A 48 5.46 1.28 -19.79
C TYR A 48 6.04 1.07 -18.39
N CYS A 49 5.38 1.55 -17.33
CA CYS A 49 5.84 1.42 -15.96
C CYS A 49 6.01 -0.05 -15.53
N ILE A 50 5.02 -0.89 -15.80
CA ILE A 50 5.08 -2.33 -15.47
C ILE A 50 6.24 -3.00 -16.20
N THR A 51 6.43 -2.70 -17.49
CA THR A 51 7.52 -3.28 -18.30
C THR A 51 8.90 -2.82 -17.82
N ASN A 52 9.01 -1.63 -17.22
CA ASN A 52 10.27 -1.06 -16.74
C ASN A 52 10.54 -1.35 -15.25
N GLY A 53 9.81 -2.28 -14.64
CA GLY A 53 10.10 -2.74 -13.28
C GLY A 53 9.41 -1.93 -12.18
N PHE A 54 8.36 -1.17 -12.50
CA PHE A 54 7.48 -0.53 -11.52
C PHE A 54 6.21 -1.37 -11.35
N PRO A 55 6.15 -2.26 -10.34
CA PRO A 55 5.17 -3.34 -10.30
C PRO A 55 3.76 -2.88 -9.88
N LEU A 56 3.61 -1.68 -9.31
CA LEU A 56 2.33 -1.26 -8.75
C LEU A 56 1.38 -0.70 -9.82
N SER A 57 1.84 0.27 -10.61
CA SER A 57 1.09 0.85 -11.76
C SER A 57 1.85 2.03 -12.38
N GLY A 58 1.36 2.50 -13.52
CA GLY A 58 1.70 3.81 -14.09
C GLY A 58 0.45 4.64 -14.37
N PHE A 59 0.50 5.94 -14.14
CA PHE A 59 -0.64 6.82 -14.42
C PHE A 59 -0.18 8.23 -14.81
N CYS A 60 -1.04 8.93 -15.54
CA CYS A 60 -0.77 10.31 -15.93
C CYS A 60 -1.37 11.30 -14.94
N LYS A 61 -0.56 12.24 -14.45
CA LYS A 61 -0.96 13.26 -13.48
C LYS A 61 -0.38 14.61 -13.87
N THR A 62 -1.18 15.65 -13.68
CA THR A 62 -0.73 17.03 -13.81
C THR A 62 -0.03 17.45 -12.53
N LEU A 63 1.27 17.76 -12.60
CA LEU A 63 2.07 18.20 -11.44
C LEU A 63 2.00 19.71 -11.22
N ASN A 64 1.70 20.48 -12.26
CA ASN A 64 1.51 21.93 -12.22
C ASN A 64 0.33 22.28 -13.14
N PRO A 65 -0.62 23.13 -12.71
CA PRO A 65 -1.80 23.50 -13.51
C PRO A 65 -1.49 24.05 -14.91
N THR A 66 -0.29 24.60 -15.14
CA THR A 66 0.12 25.13 -16.45
C THR A 66 0.95 24.13 -17.27
N ALA A 67 1.36 23.00 -16.67
CA ALA A 67 2.21 22.00 -17.31
C ALA A 67 1.40 20.86 -17.93
N PRO A 68 1.92 20.21 -18.98
CA PRO A 68 1.31 18.98 -19.50
C PRO A 68 1.32 17.87 -18.45
N PRO A 69 0.39 16.89 -18.54
CA PRO A 69 0.38 15.75 -17.63
C PRO A 69 1.66 14.92 -17.81
N PHE A 70 2.19 14.42 -16.70
CA PHE A 70 3.38 13.56 -16.65
C PHE A 70 2.99 12.12 -16.34
N CYS A 71 3.71 11.17 -16.94
CA CYS A 71 3.62 9.75 -16.61
C CYS A 71 4.42 9.48 -15.34
N LEU A 72 3.74 8.96 -14.32
CA LEU A 72 4.29 8.59 -13.02
C LEU A 72 4.20 7.09 -12.83
N CYS A 73 5.31 6.46 -12.42
CA CYS A 73 5.36 5.05 -12.08
C CYS A 73 5.38 4.84 -10.57
N LYS A 74 4.53 3.95 -10.06
CA LYS A 74 4.43 3.62 -8.64
C LYS A 74 5.27 2.41 -8.28
N TYR A 75 6.00 2.49 -7.16
CA TYR A 75 6.79 1.40 -6.59
C TYR A 75 6.80 1.49 -5.04
N THR A 76 7.23 0.42 -4.39
CA THR A 76 7.43 0.35 -2.91
C THR A 76 8.90 0.44 -2.56
#